data_AF-A0A1H4Q4E1-F1
#
_entry.id   AF-A0A1H4Q4E1-F1
#
_cell.length_a   1.000
_cell.length_b   1.000
_cell.length_c   1.000
_cell.angle_alpha   90.00
_cell.angle_beta   90.00
_cell.angle_gamma   90.00
#
_symmetry.space_group_name_H-M   'P 1'
#
loop_
_entity.id
_entity.type
_entity.pdbx_description
1 polymer ?
#
loop_
_entity_poly.entity_id
_entity_poly.type
_entity_poly.pdbx_seq_one_letter_code
_entity_poly.pdbx_strand_id
1 'polypeptide(L)'
;MRHLSSDDPEAAASEMQTAASVSVRTQQPVMHIVVSYDPADAEPSNADMRQDAAGVLRGLGLAENQAIVVRHHDRDHAHMHLMVNRVGADGKSVSDSNSFARAEAALRRIEARRGLTVTPGRHAPAPDTGRRMRGDRATPDPRQHNAPDGVRRTLLTAGSWKDLHSGLATQGWRAETVQRGRGQGLILIGPDGQRIGAGQIDRAATLSRIRQRLDPRPVQTAAPTPAGGRPRVTQQAPVSPGRWYPPPWRNRWANYRPKESAEAARWMGAARRRCKSVFN
;
A
#
# COMPACT_ATOMS: atom_id res chain seq x y z
N MET A 1 -14.42 -22.63 -1.36
CA MET A 1 -14.05 -21.45 -2.20
C MET A 1 -15.08 -20.32 -2.06
N ARG A 2 -15.01 -19.19 -2.79
CA ARG A 2 -16.08 -18.16 -2.82
C ARG A 2 -16.37 -17.66 -4.24
N HIS A 3 -17.65 -17.68 -4.62
CA HIS A 3 -18.15 -17.23 -5.94
C HIS A 3 -17.42 -17.90 -7.12
N LEU A 4 -17.06 -19.16 -6.92
CA LEU A 4 -16.35 -20.00 -7.88
C LEU A 4 -17.17 -21.26 -8.11
N SER A 5 -17.13 -21.77 -9.34
CA SER A 5 -17.85 -22.97 -9.75
C SER A 5 -17.18 -24.27 -9.33
N SER A 6 -15.88 -24.23 -9.02
CA SER A 6 -15.08 -25.38 -8.61
C SER A 6 -14.38 -25.15 -7.27
N ASP A 7 -14.28 -26.22 -6.48
CA ASP A 7 -13.45 -26.27 -5.27
C ASP A 7 -12.03 -26.78 -5.53
N ASP A 8 -11.73 -27.24 -6.75
CA ASP A 8 -10.36 -27.56 -7.16
C ASP A 8 -9.55 -26.25 -7.34
N PRO A 9 -8.39 -26.08 -6.66
CA PRO A 9 -7.62 -24.84 -6.72
C PRO A 9 -7.12 -24.46 -8.11
N GLU A 10 -6.86 -25.42 -9.00
CA GLU A 10 -6.36 -25.15 -10.35
C GLU A 10 -7.49 -24.70 -11.26
N ALA A 11 -8.64 -25.39 -11.20
CA ALA A 11 -9.86 -25.00 -11.88
C ALA A 11 -10.36 -23.63 -11.40
N ALA A 12 -10.37 -23.39 -10.09
CA ALA A 12 -10.74 -22.09 -9.50
C ALA A 12 -9.81 -20.97 -9.99
N ALA A 13 -8.49 -21.19 -9.98
CA ALA A 13 -7.55 -20.20 -10.48
C ALA A 13 -7.74 -19.93 -11.99
N SER A 14 -8.04 -20.97 -12.78
CA SER A 14 -8.37 -20.83 -14.21
C SER A 14 -9.64 -20.01 -14.43
N GLU A 15 -10.70 -20.28 -13.66
CA GLU A 15 -11.94 -19.51 -13.70
C GLU A 15 -11.70 -18.02 -13.38
N MET A 16 -10.91 -17.75 -12.34
CA MET A 16 -10.53 -16.39 -11.96
C MET A 16 -9.70 -15.71 -13.04
N GLN A 17 -8.78 -16.42 -13.69
CA GLN A 17 -7.98 -15.87 -14.77
C GLN A 17 -8.86 -15.47 -15.98
N THR A 18 -9.84 -16.32 -16.32
CA THR A 18 -10.82 -16.04 -17.37
C THR A 18 -11.65 -14.81 -17.04
N ALA A 19 -12.21 -14.72 -15.84
CA ALA A 19 -13.01 -13.56 -15.40
C ALA A 19 -12.18 -12.27 -15.38
N ALA A 20 -10.92 -12.34 -14.94
CA ALA A 20 -10.00 -11.21 -14.96
C ALA A 20 -9.72 -10.68 -16.38
N SER A 21 -9.68 -11.56 -17.38
CA SER A 21 -9.39 -11.22 -18.78
C SER A 21 -10.46 -10.36 -19.45
N VAL A 22 -11.69 -10.33 -18.90
CA VAL A 22 -12.79 -9.49 -19.37
C VAL A 22 -12.43 -7.99 -19.30
N SER A 23 -11.54 -7.61 -18.38
CA SER A 23 -11.19 -6.20 -18.15
C SER A 23 -9.83 -5.82 -18.76
N VAL A 24 -9.84 -5.33 -20.00
CA VAL A 24 -8.60 -4.89 -20.69
C VAL A 24 -7.93 -3.65 -20.09
N ARG A 25 -8.65 -2.88 -19.26
CA ARG A 25 -8.13 -1.69 -18.56
C ARG A 25 -7.45 -2.00 -17.23
N THR A 26 -7.74 -3.15 -16.65
CA THR A 26 -7.29 -3.48 -15.30
C THR A 26 -5.94 -4.17 -15.39
N GLN A 27 -4.87 -3.40 -15.18
CA GLN A 27 -3.51 -3.96 -15.20
C GLN A 27 -3.35 -5.04 -14.13
N GLN A 28 -3.92 -4.80 -12.93
CA GLN A 28 -3.85 -5.69 -11.77
C GLN A 28 -5.20 -6.18 -11.30
N PRO A 29 -5.70 -7.26 -11.92
CA PRO A 29 -7.04 -7.77 -11.64
C PRO A 29 -7.10 -8.55 -10.34
N VAL A 30 -5.98 -8.94 -9.73
CA VAL A 30 -5.96 -9.79 -8.53
C VAL A 30 -5.45 -9.04 -7.30
N MET A 31 -6.32 -8.97 -6.30
CA MET A 31 -6.10 -8.69 -4.87
C MET A 31 -5.36 -9.81 -4.13
N HIS A 32 -4.13 -9.64 -3.61
CA HIS A 32 -3.58 -10.53 -2.58
C HIS A 32 -3.60 -9.88 -1.20
N ILE A 33 -4.28 -10.51 -0.26
CA ILE A 33 -4.47 -10.03 1.11
C ILE A 33 -3.99 -11.11 2.07
N VAL A 34 -3.31 -10.70 3.14
CA VAL A 34 -2.93 -11.60 4.23
C VAL A 34 -3.56 -11.10 5.51
N VAL A 35 -4.24 -11.99 6.21
CA VAL A 35 -4.84 -11.73 7.52
C VAL A 35 -4.18 -12.66 8.53
N SER A 36 -3.55 -12.08 9.53
CA SER A 36 -2.92 -12.79 10.64
C SER A 36 -3.72 -12.55 11.92
N TYR A 37 -3.75 -13.56 12.78
CA TYR A 37 -4.33 -13.47 14.12
C TYR A 37 -3.22 -13.21 15.13
N ASP A 38 -3.55 -12.54 16.23
CA ASP A 38 -2.57 -12.29 17.30
C ASP A 38 -2.20 -13.64 17.97
N PRO A 39 -0.92 -13.92 18.25
CA PRO A 39 -0.52 -15.14 18.94
C PRO A 39 -1.12 -15.32 20.35
N ALA A 40 -1.57 -14.22 20.97
CA ALA A 40 -2.24 -14.25 22.28
C ALA A 40 -3.73 -14.65 22.18
N ASP A 41 -4.33 -14.57 20.99
CA ASP A 41 -5.72 -14.98 20.77
C ASP A 41 -5.83 -16.51 20.63
N ALA A 42 -7.01 -17.03 20.94
CA ALA A 42 -7.30 -18.44 20.67
C ALA A 42 -7.25 -18.73 19.15
N GLU A 43 -6.67 -19.88 18.79
CA GLU A 43 -6.57 -20.31 17.39
C GLU A 43 -7.97 -20.35 16.73
N PRO A 44 -8.19 -19.63 15.62
CA PRO A 44 -9.49 -19.58 14.98
C PRO A 44 -9.84 -20.92 14.32
N SER A 45 -11.13 -21.26 14.37
CA SER A 45 -11.63 -22.39 13.59
C SER A 45 -11.64 -22.07 12.09
N ASN A 46 -11.80 -23.11 11.28
CA ASN A 46 -11.96 -22.95 9.83
C ASN A 46 -13.23 -22.15 9.49
N ALA A 47 -14.30 -22.31 10.29
CA ALA A 47 -15.54 -21.56 10.12
C ALA A 47 -15.33 -20.07 10.42
N ASP A 48 -14.62 -19.76 11.51
CA ASP A 48 -14.26 -18.39 11.87
C ASP A 48 -13.46 -17.72 10.76
N MET A 49 -12.40 -18.38 10.26
CA MET A 49 -11.57 -17.83 9.20
C MET A 49 -12.37 -17.55 7.92
N ARG A 50 -13.35 -18.39 7.57
CA ARG A 50 -14.24 -18.13 6.42
C ARG A 50 -15.12 -16.92 6.65
N GLN A 51 -15.68 -16.77 7.85
CA GLN A 51 -16.52 -15.62 8.20
C GLN A 51 -15.72 -14.32 8.22
N ASP A 52 -14.50 -14.36 8.77
CA ASP A 52 -13.60 -13.22 8.83
C ASP A 52 -13.13 -12.84 7.42
N ALA A 53 -12.80 -13.82 6.58
CA ALA A 53 -12.49 -13.60 5.17
C ALA A 53 -13.66 -12.88 4.45
N ALA A 54 -14.89 -13.34 4.64
CA ALA A 54 -16.07 -12.69 4.07
C ALA A 54 -16.25 -11.26 4.61
N GLY A 55 -15.97 -11.03 5.89
CA GLY A 55 -16.00 -9.69 6.51
C GLY A 55 -14.98 -8.74 5.90
N VAL A 56 -13.74 -9.20 5.68
CA VAL A 56 -12.68 -8.43 5.05
C VAL A 56 -13.04 -8.08 3.60
N LEU A 57 -13.47 -9.08 2.82
CA LEU A 57 -13.89 -8.87 1.42
C LEU A 57 -15.04 -7.87 1.32
N ARG A 58 -16.04 -7.96 2.21
CA ARG A 58 -17.14 -6.99 2.27
C ARG A 58 -16.66 -5.57 2.57
N GLY A 59 -15.75 -5.40 3.53
CA GLY A 59 -15.15 -4.08 3.82
C GLY A 59 -14.37 -3.49 2.64
N LEU A 60 -13.82 -4.36 1.80
CA LEU A 60 -13.14 -3.99 0.56
C LEU A 60 -14.06 -3.87 -0.65
N GLY A 61 -15.38 -4.03 -0.49
CA GLY A 61 -16.33 -3.97 -1.61
C GLY A 61 -16.14 -5.10 -2.61
N LEU A 62 -15.58 -6.22 -2.16
CA LEU A 62 -15.27 -7.42 -2.93
C LEU A 62 -16.15 -8.61 -2.49
N ALA A 63 -17.32 -8.33 -1.89
CA ALA A 63 -18.19 -9.35 -1.30
C ALA A 63 -18.69 -10.37 -2.32
N GLU A 64 -18.94 -9.91 -3.55
CA GLU A 64 -19.49 -10.68 -4.68
C GLU A 64 -18.40 -11.11 -5.67
N ASN A 65 -17.14 -10.88 -5.34
CA ASN A 65 -16.02 -11.21 -6.20
C ASN A 65 -15.48 -12.61 -5.91
N GLN A 66 -15.04 -13.30 -6.96
CA GLN A 66 -14.35 -14.58 -6.85
C GLN A 66 -13.16 -14.46 -5.91
N ALA A 67 -13.07 -15.37 -4.94
CA ALA A 67 -11.97 -15.41 -4.01
C ALA A 67 -11.59 -16.84 -3.58
N ILE A 68 -10.29 -17.07 -3.49
CA ILE A 68 -9.69 -18.25 -2.86
C ILE A 68 -9.17 -17.84 -1.49
N VAL A 69 -9.52 -18.60 -0.46
CA VAL A 69 -9.06 -18.39 0.92
C VAL A 69 -8.24 -19.60 1.33
N VAL A 70 -6.99 -19.37 1.73
CA VAL A 70 -6.04 -20.43 2.10
C VAL A 70 -5.54 -20.16 3.51
N ARG A 71 -5.70 -21.13 4.42
CA ARG A 71 -5.03 -21.12 5.73
C ARG A 71 -3.63 -21.71 5.60
N HIS A 72 -2.66 -21.06 6.22
CA HIS A 72 -1.32 -21.61 6.38
C HIS A 72 -1.04 -21.92 7.86
N HIS A 73 -0.16 -22.90 8.07
CA HIS A 73 0.33 -23.34 9.39
C HIS A 73 1.87 -23.32 9.46
N ASP A 74 2.51 -22.54 8.61
CA ASP A 74 3.97 -22.46 8.46
C ASP A 74 4.62 -21.41 9.37
N ARG A 75 3.85 -20.83 10.29
CA ARG A 75 4.29 -19.85 11.28
C ARG A 75 3.66 -20.14 12.64
N ASP A 76 4.22 -19.53 13.67
CA ASP A 76 3.78 -19.65 15.08
C ASP A 76 2.43 -18.99 15.37
N HIS A 77 1.81 -18.34 14.37
CA HIS A 77 0.49 -17.75 14.48
C HIS A 77 -0.38 -18.11 13.28
N ALA A 78 -1.68 -18.27 13.55
CA ALA A 78 -2.68 -18.49 12.52
C ALA A 78 -2.68 -17.34 11.51
N HIS A 79 -2.70 -17.67 10.23
CA HIS A 79 -2.92 -16.69 9.18
C HIS A 79 -3.56 -17.31 7.96
N MET A 80 -4.24 -16.46 7.19
CA MET A 80 -4.85 -16.82 5.93
C MET A 80 -4.47 -15.85 4.83
N HIS A 81 -4.38 -16.38 3.62
CA HIS A 81 -4.24 -15.63 2.39
C HIS A 81 -5.59 -15.57 1.68
N LEU A 82 -5.98 -14.38 1.23
CA LEU A 82 -7.08 -14.19 0.30
C LEU A 82 -6.52 -13.75 -1.04
N MET A 83 -6.88 -14.50 -2.08
CA MET A 83 -6.61 -14.16 -3.46
C MET A 83 -7.96 -13.85 -4.10
N VAL A 84 -8.20 -12.60 -4.44
CA VAL A 84 -9.52 -12.11 -4.86
C VAL A 84 -9.44 -11.37 -6.18
N ASN A 85 -10.33 -11.69 -7.11
CA ASN A 85 -10.46 -10.89 -8.33
C ASN A 85 -11.09 -9.55 -7.99
N ARG A 86 -10.46 -8.46 -8.39
CA ARG A 86 -11.06 -7.13 -8.36
C ARG A 86 -12.08 -6.95 -9.48
N VAL A 87 -11.88 -7.65 -10.59
CA VAL A 87 -12.82 -7.67 -11.72
C VAL A 87 -14.03 -8.51 -11.31
N GLY A 88 -15.19 -7.87 -11.25
CA GLY A 88 -16.46 -8.55 -11.00
C GLY A 88 -17.04 -9.19 -12.27
N ALA A 89 -18.15 -9.89 -12.13
CA ALA A 89 -18.87 -10.52 -13.25
C ALA A 89 -19.33 -9.50 -14.31
N ASP A 90 -19.48 -8.22 -13.94
CA ASP A 90 -19.81 -7.12 -14.85
C ASP A 90 -18.60 -6.55 -15.62
N GLY A 91 -17.41 -7.15 -15.45
CA GLY A 91 -16.16 -6.71 -16.07
C GLY A 91 -15.55 -5.45 -15.45
N LYS A 92 -16.19 -4.86 -14.42
CA LYS A 92 -15.66 -3.69 -13.72
C LYS A 92 -14.73 -4.10 -12.60
N SER A 93 -13.66 -3.33 -12.43
CA SER A 93 -12.71 -3.56 -11.36
C SER A 93 -13.02 -2.70 -10.14
N VAL A 94 -13.07 -3.32 -8.97
CA VAL A 94 -13.15 -2.63 -7.69
C VAL A 94 -11.87 -1.84 -7.45
N SER A 95 -12.03 -0.57 -7.04
CA SER A 95 -10.90 0.30 -6.72
C SER A 95 -10.13 -0.21 -5.51
N ASP A 96 -8.81 -0.27 -5.64
CA ASP A 96 -7.83 -0.57 -4.59
C ASP A 96 -7.43 0.68 -3.78
N SER A 97 -7.99 1.85 -4.13
CA SER A 97 -7.76 3.09 -3.40
C SER A 97 -8.17 2.94 -1.94
N ASN A 98 -7.27 3.35 -1.05
CA ASN A 98 -7.44 3.25 0.41
C ASN A 98 -7.73 1.82 0.91
N SER A 99 -7.37 0.79 0.15
CA SER A 99 -7.55 -0.63 0.52
C SER A 99 -7.01 -0.96 1.91
N PHE A 100 -5.82 -0.47 2.27
CA PHE A 100 -5.26 -0.58 3.62
C PHE A 100 -6.22 -0.10 4.70
N ALA A 101 -6.76 1.11 4.55
CA ALA A 101 -7.64 1.72 5.54
C ALA A 101 -8.98 0.99 5.65
N ARG A 102 -9.50 0.55 4.51
CA ARG A 102 -10.75 -0.21 4.43
C ARG A 102 -10.61 -1.61 5.04
N ALA A 103 -9.49 -2.28 4.78
CA ALA A 103 -9.14 -3.57 5.37
C ALA A 103 -8.97 -3.45 6.89
N GLU A 104 -8.19 -2.49 7.38
CA GLU A 104 -8.02 -2.27 8.82
C GLU A 104 -9.37 -1.95 9.50
N ALA A 105 -10.22 -1.14 8.89
CA ALA A 105 -11.55 -0.87 9.43
C ALA A 105 -12.44 -2.12 9.47
N ALA A 106 -12.32 -3.02 8.48
CA ALA A 106 -13.03 -4.29 8.47
C ALA A 106 -12.52 -5.23 9.57
N LEU A 107 -11.20 -5.34 9.71
CA LEU A 107 -10.54 -6.11 10.77
C LEU A 107 -10.91 -5.60 12.15
N ARG A 108 -10.96 -4.28 12.36
CA ARG A 108 -11.38 -3.69 13.65
C ARG A 108 -12.78 -4.10 14.06
N ARG A 109 -13.70 -4.19 13.09
CA ARG A 109 -15.06 -4.68 13.34
C ARG A 109 -15.07 -6.18 13.63
N ILE A 110 -14.17 -6.96 13.02
CA ILE A 110 -14.02 -8.40 13.29
C ILE A 110 -13.50 -8.60 14.71
N GLU A 111 -12.40 -7.92 15.07
CA GLU A 111 -11.81 -7.95 16.41
C GLU A 111 -12.86 -7.64 17.48
N ALA A 112 -13.59 -6.53 17.32
CA ALA A 112 -14.63 -6.14 18.26
C ALA A 112 -15.78 -7.16 18.36
N ARG A 113 -16.23 -7.74 17.24
CA ARG A 113 -17.31 -8.74 17.25
C ARG A 113 -16.89 -10.08 17.87
N ARG A 114 -15.62 -10.45 17.72
CA ARG A 114 -15.08 -11.74 18.18
C ARG A 114 -14.36 -11.65 19.53
N GLY A 115 -14.24 -10.45 20.11
CA GLY A 115 -13.49 -10.23 21.34
C GLY A 115 -11.99 -10.52 21.20
N LEU A 116 -11.43 -10.33 19.99
CA LEU A 116 -10.02 -10.59 19.70
C LEU A 116 -9.15 -9.39 20.12
N THR A 117 -7.86 -9.66 20.27
CA THR A 117 -6.85 -8.65 20.55
C THR A 117 -6.86 -7.55 19.48
N VAL A 118 -7.04 -6.31 19.94
CA VAL A 118 -7.08 -5.14 19.07
C VAL A 118 -5.67 -4.82 18.60
N THR A 119 -5.35 -5.14 17.35
CA THR A 119 -3.98 -4.94 16.84
C THR A 119 -3.76 -3.47 16.48
N PRO A 120 -2.66 -2.82 16.91
CA PRO A 120 -2.38 -1.45 16.51
C PRO A 120 -2.23 -1.33 14.98
N GLY A 121 -2.99 -0.42 14.38
CA GLY A 121 -3.06 -0.19 12.93
C GLY A 121 -2.72 1.25 12.55
N ARG A 122 -2.34 1.50 11.29
CA ARG A 122 -1.94 2.84 10.80
C ARG A 122 -3.14 3.71 10.40
N HIS A 123 -4.24 3.07 10.04
CA HIS A 123 -5.34 3.67 9.29
C HIS A 123 -6.68 3.59 10.02
N ALA A 124 -6.94 2.53 10.79
CA ALA A 124 -8.16 2.40 11.57
C ALA A 124 -8.04 3.11 12.93
N PRO A 125 -9.07 3.86 13.34
CA PRO A 125 -9.13 4.41 14.68
C PRO A 125 -9.21 3.32 15.74
N ALA A 126 -8.78 3.64 16.95
CA ALA A 126 -8.97 2.77 18.09
C ALA A 126 -10.48 2.66 18.40
N PRO A 127 -10.99 1.45 18.75
CA PRO A 127 -12.42 1.24 19.02
C PRO A 127 -12.96 2.12 20.15
N ASP A 128 -12.14 2.36 21.16
CA ASP A 128 -12.46 3.03 22.42
C ASP A 128 -12.46 4.56 22.29
N THR A 129 -11.53 5.12 21.52
CA THR A 129 -11.30 6.57 21.47
C THR A 129 -11.71 7.21 20.15
N GLY A 130 -11.98 6.42 19.09
CA GLY A 130 -12.26 6.92 17.75
C GLY A 130 -11.10 7.69 17.10
N ARG A 131 -9.94 7.78 17.79
CA ARG A 131 -8.74 8.45 17.30
C ARG A 131 -7.91 7.49 16.47
N ARG A 132 -7.29 7.97 15.39
CA ARG A 132 -6.27 7.17 14.68
C ARG A 132 -5.21 6.71 15.66
N MET A 133 -4.98 5.41 15.73
CA MET A 133 -3.88 4.86 16.50
C MET A 133 -2.57 5.42 15.92
N ARG A 134 -1.81 6.14 16.74
CA ARG A 134 -0.45 6.57 16.41
C ARG A 134 0.48 5.54 17.00
N GLY A 135 0.84 4.53 16.22
CA GLY A 135 1.94 3.64 16.55
C GLY A 135 3.24 4.19 15.99
N ASP A 136 4.32 4.10 16.76
CA ASP A 136 5.66 4.23 16.22
C ASP A 136 5.89 3.16 15.16
N ARG A 137 6.64 3.52 14.12
CA ARG A 137 7.05 2.56 13.08
C ARG A 137 7.87 1.45 13.72
N ALA A 138 7.35 0.23 13.79
CA ALA A 138 8.21 -0.94 14.02
C ALA A 138 9.10 -1.24 12.80
N THR A 139 8.68 -0.83 11.59
CA THR A 139 9.46 -0.99 10.36
C THR A 139 9.40 0.24 9.45
N PRO A 140 10.51 0.58 8.75
CA PRO A 140 10.52 1.61 7.70
C PRO A 140 9.44 1.34 6.63
N ASP A 141 8.91 2.42 6.03
CA ASP A 141 7.93 2.30 4.94
C ASP A 141 8.61 1.59 3.75
N PRO A 142 8.05 0.49 3.20
CA PRO A 142 8.66 -0.20 2.05
C PRO A 142 8.81 0.67 0.79
N ARG A 143 8.13 1.82 0.73
CA ARG A 143 8.30 2.85 -0.32
C ARG A 143 9.45 3.81 -0.03
N GLN A 144 10.03 3.77 1.17
CA GLN A 144 11.30 4.41 1.47
C GLN A 144 12.40 3.64 0.77
N HIS A 145 12.87 4.23 -0.32
CA HIS A 145 14.03 3.71 -1.02
C HIS A 145 15.24 4.04 -0.15
N ASN A 146 16.12 3.06 0.05
CA ASN A 146 17.36 3.23 0.80
C ASN A 146 18.30 4.13 0.01
N ALA A 147 18.24 5.44 0.27
CA ALA A 147 19.43 6.25 0.14
C ALA A 147 20.34 5.95 1.35
N PRO A 148 21.67 6.00 1.20
CA PRO A 148 22.60 5.84 2.33
C PRO A 148 22.19 6.72 3.51
N ASP A 149 22.44 6.27 4.74
CA ASP A 149 22.06 7.01 5.96
C ASP A 149 22.64 8.43 5.98
N GLY A 150 23.82 8.62 5.39
CA GLY A 150 24.41 9.94 5.23
C GLY A 150 23.59 10.86 4.32
N VAL A 151 22.99 10.35 3.24
CA VAL A 151 22.12 11.12 2.32
C VAL A 151 20.85 11.53 3.05
N ARG A 152 20.24 10.59 3.78
CA ARG A 152 19.08 10.88 4.62
C ARG A 152 19.42 11.93 5.67
N ARG A 153 20.57 11.81 6.35
CA ARG A 153 21.04 12.78 7.35
C ARG A 153 21.19 14.16 6.73
N THR A 154 21.91 14.30 5.62
CA THR A 154 22.10 15.57 4.92
C THR A 154 20.77 16.22 4.53
N LEU A 155 19.81 15.45 3.99
CA LEU A 155 18.47 15.96 3.67
C LEU A 155 17.74 16.58 4.87
N LEU A 156 17.93 16.02 6.06
CA LEU A 156 17.24 16.42 7.29
C LEU A 156 17.96 17.53 8.05
N THR A 157 19.30 17.59 7.98
CA THR A 157 20.10 18.46 8.86
C THR A 157 20.80 19.61 8.16
N ALA A 158 20.92 19.64 6.83
CA ALA A 158 21.63 20.70 6.10
C ALA A 158 21.11 22.10 6.46
N GLY A 159 21.95 23.05 6.86
CA GLY A 159 21.53 24.38 7.31
C GLY A 159 21.14 25.34 6.19
N SER A 160 21.64 25.09 4.98
CA SER A 160 21.40 25.89 3.78
C SER A 160 21.31 25.02 2.53
N TRP A 161 20.85 25.59 1.41
CA TRP A 161 20.89 24.90 0.11
C TRP A 161 22.31 24.54 -0.30
N LYS A 162 23.29 25.39 0.02
CA LYS A 162 24.71 25.12 -0.24
C LYS A 162 25.18 23.89 0.53
N ASP A 163 24.84 23.77 1.81
CA ASP A 163 25.20 22.62 2.65
C ASP A 163 24.50 21.35 2.19
N LEU A 164 23.25 21.48 1.73
CA LEU A 164 22.50 20.36 1.17
C LEU A 164 23.18 19.83 -0.08
N HIS A 165 23.50 20.70 -1.04
CA HIS A 165 24.15 20.30 -2.29
C HIS A 165 25.57 19.77 -2.04
N SER A 166 26.37 20.42 -1.19
CA SER A 166 27.72 19.98 -0.85
C SER A 166 27.70 18.62 -0.11
N GLY A 167 26.86 18.48 0.91
CA GLY A 167 26.76 17.24 1.68
C GLY A 167 26.24 16.06 0.86
N LEU A 168 25.37 16.29 -0.13
CA LEU A 168 24.97 15.25 -1.07
C LEU A 168 26.10 14.90 -2.05
N ALA A 169 26.80 15.93 -2.57
CA ALA A 169 27.88 15.74 -3.53
C ALA A 169 29.05 14.93 -2.95
N THR A 170 29.42 15.14 -1.68
CA THR A 170 30.45 14.33 -0.98
C THR A 170 30.12 12.84 -0.92
N GLN A 171 28.85 12.47 -1.10
CA GLN A 171 28.38 11.10 -1.09
C GLN A 171 28.07 10.56 -2.49
N GLY A 172 28.38 11.33 -3.54
CA GLY A 172 28.07 10.98 -4.93
C GLY A 172 26.61 11.21 -5.33
N TRP A 173 25.86 12.01 -4.56
CA TRP A 173 24.46 12.32 -4.83
C TRP A 173 24.29 13.77 -5.25
N ARG A 174 23.31 14.03 -6.12
CA ARG A 174 22.86 15.40 -6.43
C ARG A 174 21.36 15.52 -6.27
N ALA A 175 20.89 16.73 -6.01
CA ALA A 175 19.48 17.03 -5.90
C ALA A 175 19.03 17.90 -7.07
N GLU A 176 17.92 17.53 -7.72
CA GLU A 176 17.30 18.26 -8.81
C GLU A 176 15.81 18.49 -8.49
N THR A 177 15.34 19.72 -8.72
CA THR A 177 13.91 20.02 -8.66
C THR A 177 13.26 19.66 -9.99
N VAL A 178 12.19 18.87 -9.94
CA VAL A 178 11.42 18.48 -11.13
C VAL A 178 9.99 18.95 -11.03
N GLN A 179 9.39 19.28 -12.17
CA GLN A 179 7.96 19.58 -12.25
C GLN A 179 7.15 18.30 -12.08
N ARG A 180 6.16 18.32 -11.18
CA ARG A 180 5.20 17.24 -10.94
C ARG A 180 3.78 17.81 -11.04
N GLY A 181 3.19 17.71 -12.24
CA GLY A 181 1.88 18.31 -12.52
C GLY A 181 1.91 19.82 -12.27
N ARG A 182 1.05 20.30 -11.36
CA ARG A 182 0.98 21.72 -10.96
C ARG A 182 2.01 22.14 -9.91
N GLY A 183 2.80 21.20 -9.36
CA GLY A 183 3.78 21.48 -8.30
C GLY A 183 5.20 21.08 -8.67
N GLN A 184 6.13 21.23 -7.73
CA GLN A 184 7.53 20.79 -7.85
C GLN A 184 7.85 19.72 -6.81
N GLY A 185 8.75 18.80 -7.18
CA GLY A 185 9.31 17.80 -6.28
C GLY A 185 10.84 17.83 -6.31
N LEU A 186 11.48 17.31 -5.27
CA LEU A 186 12.93 17.13 -5.22
C LEU A 186 13.26 15.67 -5.53
N ILE A 187 14.11 15.43 -6.53
CA ILE A 187 14.67 14.11 -6.87
C ILE A 187 16.15 14.11 -6.52
N LEU A 188 16.60 13.05 -5.87
CA LEU A 188 18.00 12.74 -5.69
C LEU A 188 18.47 11.79 -6.78
N ILE A 189 19.63 12.08 -7.33
CA ILE A 189 20.28 11.25 -8.34
C ILE A 189 21.58 10.73 -7.75
N GLY A 190 21.68 9.40 -7.66
CA GLY A 190 22.84 8.72 -7.09
C GLY A 190 23.93 8.42 -8.13
N PRO A 191 25.06 7.86 -7.67
CA PRO A 191 26.23 7.61 -8.50
C PRO A 191 25.95 6.60 -9.63
N ASP A 192 25.09 5.60 -9.38
CA ASP A 192 24.73 4.57 -10.35
C ASP A 192 23.54 4.97 -11.24
N GLY A 193 23.18 6.26 -11.26
CA GLY A 193 22.06 6.79 -12.05
C GLY A 193 20.67 6.59 -11.44
N GLN A 194 20.56 6.03 -10.22
CA GLN A 194 19.27 5.93 -9.52
C GLN A 194 18.61 7.29 -9.33
N ARG A 195 17.29 7.37 -9.52
CA ARG A 195 16.49 8.59 -9.32
C ARG A 195 15.44 8.34 -8.24
N ILE A 196 15.58 8.98 -7.09
CA ILE A 196 14.73 8.75 -5.92
C ILE A 196 14.12 10.07 -5.48
N GLY A 197 12.79 10.14 -5.29
CA GLY A 197 12.18 11.33 -4.70
C GLY A 197 12.64 11.55 -3.26
N ALA A 198 13.03 12.76 -2.87
CA ALA A 198 13.46 13.04 -1.50
C ALA A 198 12.35 12.73 -0.47
N GLY A 199 11.09 12.98 -0.83
CA GLY A 199 9.91 12.58 -0.04
C GLY A 199 9.66 11.07 0.04
N GLN A 200 10.25 10.29 -0.86
CA GLN A 200 10.29 8.83 -0.77
C GLN A 200 11.35 8.40 0.24
N ILE A 201 12.52 9.04 0.31
CA ILE A 201 13.55 8.75 1.33
C ILE A 201 13.04 9.08 2.74
N ASP A 202 12.55 10.30 2.93
CA ASP A 202 11.94 10.72 4.18
C ASP A 202 10.81 11.72 3.95
N ARG A 203 9.68 11.56 4.65
CA ARG A 203 8.54 12.48 4.55
C ARG A 203 8.89 13.88 5.06
N ALA A 204 9.88 14.02 5.95
CA ALA A 204 10.43 15.30 6.36
C ALA A 204 11.33 15.95 5.29
N ALA A 205 11.79 15.20 4.29
CA ALA A 205 12.65 15.67 3.21
C ALA A 205 11.90 16.03 1.92
N THR A 206 10.58 16.24 1.95
CA THR A 206 9.87 16.78 0.77
C THR A 206 10.39 18.17 0.40
N LEU A 207 10.36 18.53 -0.89
CA LEU A 207 10.80 19.85 -1.36
C LEU A 207 10.18 21.01 -0.57
N SER A 208 8.88 20.92 -0.27
CA SER A 208 8.17 21.94 0.50
C SER A 208 8.73 22.12 1.91
N ARG A 209 9.07 21.02 2.60
CA ARG A 209 9.62 21.07 3.96
C ARG A 209 11.07 21.53 3.97
N ILE A 210 11.85 21.12 2.98
CA ILE A 210 13.23 21.60 2.80
C ILE A 210 13.19 23.11 2.52
N ARG A 211 12.36 23.60 1.60
CA ARG A 211 12.15 25.03 1.37
C ARG A 211 11.72 25.78 2.61
N GLN A 212 10.74 25.26 3.36
CA GLN A 212 10.30 25.90 4.61
C GLN A 212 11.45 26.07 5.61
N ARG A 213 12.41 25.14 5.62
CA ARG A 213 13.55 25.12 6.53
C ARG A 213 14.72 25.97 6.05
N LEU A 214 15.02 25.95 4.74
CA LEU A 214 16.19 26.59 4.15
C LEU A 214 15.90 27.98 3.58
N ASP A 215 14.65 28.25 3.20
CA ASP A 215 14.14 29.53 2.71
C ASP A 215 12.98 30.01 3.61
N PRO A 216 13.24 30.32 4.89
CA PRO A 216 12.20 30.92 5.72
C PRO A 216 11.76 32.24 5.05
N ARG A 217 10.50 32.29 4.58
CA ARG A 217 9.96 33.53 4.04
C ARG A 217 10.04 34.59 5.14
N PRO A 218 10.47 35.82 4.84
CA PRO A 218 10.26 36.92 5.77
C PRO A 218 8.77 37.00 6.06
N VAL A 219 8.42 37.05 7.35
CA VAL A 219 7.04 37.20 7.80
C VAL A 219 6.53 38.53 7.24
N GLN A 220 5.71 38.47 6.18
CA GLN A 220 4.92 39.62 5.77
C GLN A 220 3.78 39.74 6.76
N THR A 221 3.88 40.69 7.71
CA THR A 221 2.72 41.18 8.46
C THR A 221 1.80 41.88 7.47
N ALA A 222 0.83 41.14 6.94
CA ALA A 222 -0.22 41.70 6.09
C ALA A 222 -1.41 42.12 6.95
N ALA A 223 -1.76 43.41 6.86
CA ALA A 223 -3.03 43.98 7.30
C ALA A 223 -4.22 43.26 6.63
N PRO A 224 -5.42 43.26 7.25
CA PRO A 224 -6.56 42.51 6.73
C PRO A 224 -7.08 43.14 5.43
N THR A 225 -7.15 42.35 4.35
CA THR A 225 -7.85 42.74 3.11
C THR A 225 -9.24 42.07 3.06
N PRO A 226 -10.29 42.75 2.56
CA PRO A 226 -11.66 42.24 2.57
C PRO A 226 -11.91 41.16 1.51
N ALA A 227 -13.01 40.44 1.72
CA ALA A 227 -13.50 39.32 0.92
C ALA A 227 -13.85 39.70 -0.53
N GLY A 228 -13.55 38.78 -1.46
CA GLY A 228 -14.10 38.85 -2.82
C GLY A 228 -13.66 37.73 -3.77
N GLY A 229 -14.61 36.85 -4.11
CA GLY A 229 -14.78 36.32 -5.48
C GLY A 229 -13.88 35.20 -6.01
N ARG A 230 -14.47 34.01 -6.22
CA ARG A 230 -13.92 32.93 -7.10
C ARG A 230 -14.06 33.30 -8.59
N PRO A 231 -13.25 32.71 -9.48
CA PRO A 231 -13.81 31.78 -10.48
C PRO A 231 -12.96 30.51 -10.66
N ARG A 232 -13.57 29.33 -10.60
CA ARG A 232 -14.14 28.49 -11.69
C ARG A 232 -13.09 27.72 -12.49
N VAL A 233 -13.22 26.40 -12.41
CA VAL A 233 -12.36 25.34 -12.96
C VAL A 233 -12.72 25.10 -14.43
N THR A 234 -11.71 25.00 -15.29
CA THR A 234 -11.83 24.45 -16.65
C THR A 234 -10.96 23.20 -16.79
N GLN A 235 -11.40 22.34 -17.70
CA GLN A 235 -11.22 20.89 -17.81
C GLN A 235 -9.80 20.46 -18.24
N GLN A 236 -9.44 19.20 -17.93
CA GLN A 236 -8.22 18.54 -18.42
C GLN A 236 -8.53 17.57 -19.57
N ALA A 237 -7.65 17.56 -20.58
CA ALA A 237 -7.60 16.60 -21.68
C ALA A 237 -6.58 15.46 -21.38
N PRO A 238 -6.64 14.32 -22.10
CA PRO A 238 -6.07 13.05 -21.67
C PRO A 238 -4.59 12.84 -22.07
N VAL A 239 -3.88 11.97 -21.35
CA VAL A 239 -2.51 11.51 -21.68
C VAL A 239 -2.50 10.00 -21.94
N SER A 240 -1.83 9.63 -23.05
CA SER A 240 -1.61 8.28 -23.57
C SER A 240 -0.50 7.49 -22.82
N PRO A 241 -0.44 6.15 -22.96
CA PRO A 241 0.28 5.28 -22.02
C PRO A 241 1.73 4.99 -22.45
N GLY A 242 2.68 5.19 -21.53
CA GLY A 242 4.08 4.79 -21.69
C GLY A 242 4.43 3.53 -20.89
N ARG A 243 5.05 2.55 -21.57
CA ARG A 243 5.60 1.27 -21.11
C ARG A 243 6.56 1.38 -19.90
N TRP A 244 6.65 0.33 -19.09
CA TRP A 244 7.61 0.18 -17.98
C TRP A 244 8.27 -1.21 -17.96
N TYR A 245 9.57 -1.26 -17.61
CA TYR A 245 10.42 -2.46 -17.41
C TYR A 245 10.79 -2.61 -15.92
N PRO A 246 10.94 -3.84 -15.36
CA PRO A 246 11.18 -4.05 -13.92
C PRO A 246 12.66 -4.29 -13.57
N PRO A 247 13.10 -3.93 -12.35
CA PRO A 247 14.22 -4.62 -11.70
C PRO A 247 13.96 -4.86 -10.17
N PRO A 248 14.87 -5.49 -9.38
CA PRO A 248 14.79 -6.87 -8.93
C PRO A 248 14.55 -7.02 -7.41
N TRP A 249 14.47 -8.27 -6.96
CA TRP A 249 13.81 -8.80 -5.76
C TRP A 249 14.73 -9.05 -4.54
N ARG A 250 14.16 -8.99 -3.31
CA ARG A 250 14.18 -10.00 -2.19
C ARG A 250 14.27 -9.41 -0.76
N ASN A 251 13.34 -9.89 0.09
CA ASN A 251 13.35 -10.13 1.56
C ASN A 251 13.55 -8.91 2.51
N ARG A 252 12.81 -8.65 3.61
CA ARG A 252 12.28 -9.50 4.70
C ARG A 252 11.15 -8.75 5.48
N TRP A 253 10.10 -9.48 5.90
CA TRP A 253 9.05 -9.24 6.94
C TRP A 253 8.17 -7.95 6.97
N ALA A 254 7.12 -8.01 7.81
CA ALA A 254 6.16 -6.99 8.28
C ALA A 254 4.74 -6.99 7.67
N ASN A 255 3.77 -6.99 8.59
CA ASN A 255 2.32 -7.03 8.46
C ASN A 255 1.76 -6.21 7.28
N TYR A 256 0.83 -6.85 6.56
CA TYR A 256 0.02 -6.34 5.44
C TYR A 256 0.79 -5.64 4.31
N ARG A 257 0.92 -6.35 3.17
CA ARG A 257 1.42 -5.79 1.89
C ARG A 257 0.47 -6.17 0.75
N PRO A 258 -0.27 -5.22 0.15
CA PRO A 258 -0.80 -5.42 -1.19
C PRO A 258 0.39 -5.30 -2.16
N LYS A 259 0.75 -6.42 -2.76
CA LYS A 259 1.57 -6.43 -3.98
C LYS A 259 0.63 -6.34 -5.18
N GLU A 260 1.04 -5.56 -6.17
CA GLU A 260 0.40 -5.47 -7.49
C GLU A 260 1.42 -5.89 -8.55
N SER A 261 1.05 -6.78 -9.48
CA SER A 261 1.74 -7.14 -10.75
C SER A 261 3.08 -7.84 -10.65
N ALA A 262 3.49 -8.80 -11.47
CA ALA A 262 2.90 -9.56 -12.57
C ALA A 262 2.66 -11.00 -12.09
N GLU A 263 2.23 -11.13 -10.83
CA GLU A 263 2.67 -12.13 -9.85
C GLU A 263 1.53 -12.59 -8.93
N ALA A 264 0.29 -12.29 -9.30
CA ALA A 264 -0.63 -13.41 -9.36
C ALA A 264 -0.01 -14.56 -10.17
N ALA A 265 0.84 -14.31 -11.19
CA ALA A 265 1.25 -15.27 -12.23
C ALA A 265 2.09 -16.49 -11.82
N ARG A 266 2.32 -16.68 -10.53
CA ARG A 266 2.26 -18.00 -9.93
C ARG A 266 1.11 -17.89 -8.92
N TRP A 267 -0.12 -18.32 -9.21
CA TRP A 267 -1.17 -18.26 -8.17
C TRP A 267 -0.88 -19.33 -7.09
N MET A 268 0.04 -20.27 -7.39
CA MET A 268 1.42 -20.30 -6.83
C MET A 268 2.34 -21.39 -7.44
N GLY A 269 1.88 -22.25 -8.35
CA GLY A 269 2.60 -23.51 -8.68
C GLY A 269 2.75 -24.44 -7.47
N ALA A 270 2.16 -24.04 -6.35
CA ALA A 270 2.43 -24.47 -4.98
C ALA A 270 1.26 -24.07 -4.05
N ALA A 271 0.00 -24.34 -4.39
CA ALA A 271 -0.79 -25.08 -3.39
C ALA A 271 -0.18 -26.50 -3.18
N ARG A 272 0.48 -26.97 -4.25
CA ARG A 272 1.01 -28.30 -4.58
C ARG A 272 2.04 -28.99 -3.65
N ARG A 273 2.57 -28.41 -2.56
CA ARG A 273 3.61 -29.13 -1.76
C ARG A 273 3.39 -29.23 -0.24
N ARG A 274 2.39 -28.55 0.35
CA ARG A 274 2.03 -28.72 1.77
C ARG A 274 0.74 -27.99 2.21
N CYS A 275 -0.29 -27.85 1.36
CA CYS A 275 -1.60 -27.36 1.81
C CYS A 275 -2.28 -28.43 2.67
N LYS A 276 -2.55 -28.14 3.96
CA LYS A 276 -3.30 -29.04 4.86
C LYS A 276 -4.79 -28.72 4.97
N SER A 277 -5.27 -27.58 4.45
CA SER A 277 -6.71 -27.34 4.28
C SER A 277 -6.98 -26.17 3.34
N VAL A 278 -7.72 -26.45 2.26
CA VAL A 278 -8.50 -25.45 1.53
C VAL A 278 -9.91 -25.55 2.07
N PHE A 279 -10.53 -24.41 2.32
CA PHE A 279 -11.88 -24.38 2.85
C PHE A 279 -12.91 -24.63 1.74
N ASN A 280 -13.51 -25.82 1.74
CA ASN A 280 -14.77 -26.13 1.05
C ASN A 280 -15.92 -25.38 1.71
#